data_AF-A0A661JWM8-F1
#
_entry.id   AF-A0A661JWM8-F1
#
_cell.length_a   1.000
_cell.length_b   1.000
_cell.length_c   1.000
_cell.angle_alpha   90.00
_cell.angle_beta   90.00
_cell.angle_gamma   90.00
#
_symmetry.space_group_name_H-M   'P 1'
#
loop_
_entity.id
_entity.type
_entity.pdbx_description
1 polymer ?
#
loop_
_entity_poly.entity_id
_entity_poly.type
_entity_poly.pdbx_seq_one_letter_code
_entity_poly.pdbx_strand_id
1 'polypeptide(L)'
;PEKALDLIKDIKALPGLKVMGLMTMGPVVEHPDHLRPFFEETKALFDAIRNECIEGVEMKYLSMGMSDSYRVAIEAGANVIRIGTKIFGQRPQQ
;
A
#
# COMPACT_ATOMS: atom_id res chain seq x y z
N PRO A 1 -7.86 5.73 8.24
CA PRO A 1 -6.50 6.25 7.89
C PRO A 1 -5.81 7.00 9.04
N GLU A 2 -6.63 7.69 9.82
CA GLU A 2 -6.32 8.61 10.91
C GLU A 2 -5.45 7.99 12.00
N LYS A 3 -5.66 6.70 12.32
CA LYS A 3 -4.91 5.98 13.37
C LYS A 3 -3.58 5.38 12.88
N ALA A 4 -3.24 5.50 11.61
CA ALA A 4 -2.06 4.84 11.04
C ALA A 4 -0.75 5.33 11.68
N LEU A 5 -0.64 6.64 11.92
CA LEU A 5 0.53 7.24 12.53
C LEU A 5 0.72 6.77 13.98
N ASP A 6 -0.35 6.72 14.76
CA ASP A 6 -0.31 6.25 16.16
C ASP A 6 0.09 4.77 16.22
N LEU A 7 -0.50 3.94 15.36
CA LEU A 7 -0.12 2.53 15.27
C LEU A 7 1.37 2.35 14.91
N ILE A 8 1.91 3.17 14.02
CA ILE A 8 3.34 3.11 13.66
C ILE A 8 4.23 3.45 14.85
N LYS A 9 3.83 4.43 15.68
CA LYS A 9 4.54 4.77 16.92
C LYS A 9 4.48 3.61 17.92
N ASP A 10 3.36 2.91 18.00
CA ASP A 10 3.22 1.72 18.86
C ASP A 10 4.11 0.57 18.35
N ILE A 11 4.12 0.31 17.03
CA ILE A 11 4.95 -0.74 16.43
C ILE A 11 6.45 -0.45 16.61
N LYS A 12 6.87 0.82 16.59
CA LYS A 12 8.27 1.22 16.86
C LYS A 12 8.79 0.65 18.18
N ALA A 13 7.93 0.50 19.20
CA ALA A 13 8.34 -0.02 20.50
C ALA A 13 8.67 -1.53 20.48
N LEU A 14 8.42 -2.23 19.37
CA LEU A 14 8.64 -3.66 19.22
C LEU A 14 10.01 -3.94 18.58
N PRO A 15 11.00 -4.47 19.33
CA PRO A 15 12.40 -4.56 18.87
C PRO A 15 12.66 -5.54 17.72
N GLY A 16 11.69 -6.39 17.39
CA GLY A 16 11.78 -7.35 16.28
C GLY A 16 11.09 -6.89 14.99
N LEU A 17 10.49 -5.70 14.98
CA LEU A 17 9.73 -5.18 13.85
C LEU A 17 10.33 -3.88 13.34
N LYS A 18 10.32 -3.73 12.02
CA LYS A 18 10.67 -2.49 11.34
C LYS A 18 9.54 -2.12 10.40
N VAL A 19 8.96 -0.95 10.59
CA VAL A 19 7.96 -0.40 9.66
C VAL A 19 8.69 0.08 8.42
N MET A 20 8.39 -0.54 7.28
CA MET A 20 9.07 -0.30 6.00
C MET A 20 8.19 0.41 4.96
N GLY A 21 6.95 0.76 5.30
CA GLY A 21 6.00 1.26 4.31
C GLY A 21 4.54 1.07 4.66
N LEU A 22 3.69 1.33 3.67
CA LEU A 22 2.24 1.12 3.74
C LEU A 22 1.76 0.14 2.67
N MET A 23 0.61 -0.49 2.93
CA MET A 23 -0.06 -1.37 1.99
C MET A 23 -1.56 -1.07 1.96
N THR A 24 -2.15 -1.04 0.77
CA THR A 24 -3.62 -1.03 0.61
C THR A 24 -4.08 -1.91 -0.54
N MET A 25 -5.31 -2.41 -0.42
CA MET A 25 -6.06 -3.05 -1.51
C MET A 25 -7.09 -2.11 -2.15
N GLY A 26 -7.52 -1.07 -1.42
CA GLY A 26 -8.73 -0.31 -1.76
C GLY A 26 -10.02 -1.13 -1.57
N PRO A 27 -11.20 -0.48 -1.73
CA PRO A 27 -12.49 -1.18 -1.70
C PRO A 27 -12.72 -2.01 -2.96
N VAL A 28 -13.73 -2.89 -2.92
CA VAL A 28 -14.22 -3.54 -4.15
C VAL A 28 -14.94 -2.51 -4.99
N VAL A 29 -14.50 -2.36 -6.25
CA VAL A 29 -15.08 -1.44 -7.22
C VAL A 29 -15.32 -2.14 -8.54
N GLU A 30 -16.26 -1.63 -9.34
CA GLU A 30 -16.56 -2.18 -10.67
C GLU A 30 -15.45 -1.91 -11.68
N HIS A 31 -14.83 -0.72 -11.61
CA HIS A 31 -13.77 -0.30 -12.53
C HIS A 31 -12.49 0.04 -11.76
N PRO A 32 -11.32 -0.48 -12.17
CA PRO A 32 -10.05 -0.22 -11.51
C PRO A 32 -9.70 1.27 -11.36
N ASP A 33 -10.16 2.12 -12.28
CA ASP A 33 -9.94 3.57 -12.23
C ASP A 33 -10.61 4.22 -11.01
N HIS A 34 -11.67 3.62 -10.47
CA HIS A 34 -12.32 4.10 -9.25
C HIS A 34 -11.46 3.85 -8.00
N LEU A 35 -10.36 3.08 -8.10
CA LEU A 35 -9.38 2.92 -7.01
C LEU A 35 -8.43 4.10 -6.87
N ARG A 36 -8.31 4.95 -7.90
CA ARG A 36 -7.38 6.08 -7.92
C ARG A 36 -7.44 6.96 -6.66
N PRO A 37 -8.61 7.47 -6.22
CA PRO A 37 -8.67 8.32 -5.02
C PRO A 37 -8.14 7.61 -3.77
N PHE A 38 -8.35 6.30 -3.64
CA PHE A 38 -7.87 5.52 -2.49
C PHE A 38 -6.35 5.31 -2.54
N PHE A 39 -5.77 5.13 -3.73
CA PHE A 39 -4.32 5.03 -3.90
C PHE A 39 -3.63 6.38 -3.68
N GLU A 40 -4.24 7.48 -4.15
CA GLU A 40 -3.76 8.84 -3.90
C GLU A 40 -3.81 9.20 -2.41
N GLU A 41 -4.91 8.86 -1.72
CA GLU A 41 -5.01 9.04 -0.27
C GLU A 41 -3.93 8.23 0.48
N THR A 42 -3.69 6.98 0.06
CA THR A 42 -2.64 6.15 0.66
C THR A 42 -1.25 6.73 0.38
N LYS A 43 -1.01 7.29 -0.81
CA LYS A 43 0.24 7.97 -1.15
C LYS A 43 0.45 9.22 -0.31
N ALA A 44 -0.60 10.03 -0.12
CA ALA A 44 -0.54 11.21 0.72
C ALA A 44 -0.21 10.85 2.17
N LEU A 45 -0.85 9.80 2.71
CA LEU A 45 -0.54 9.28 4.05
C LEU A 45 0.90 8.76 4.15
N PHE A 46 1.37 8.03 3.13
CA PHE A 46 2.75 7.53 3.06
C PHE A 46 3.76 8.68 3.10
N ASP A 47 3.55 9.73 2.31
CA ASP A 47 4.43 10.90 2.28
C ASP A 47 4.38 11.68 3.59
N ALA A 48 3.19 11.85 4.18
CA ALA A 48 3.02 12.51 5.47
C ALA A 48 3.83 11.80 6.56
N ILE A 49 3.70 10.48 6.69
CA ILE A 49 4.44 9.72 7.70
C ILE A 49 5.95 9.70 7.40
N ARG A 50 6.34 9.67 6.12
CA ARG A 50 7.77 9.78 5.76
C ARG A 50 8.37 11.09 6.26
N ASN A 51 7.62 12.18 6.18
CA ASN A 51 8.08 13.52 6.57
C ASN A 51 8.16 13.71 8.10
N GLU A 52 7.47 12.88 8.89
CA GLU A 52 7.61 12.87 10.35
C GLU A 52 8.98 12.39 10.82
N CYS A 53 9.80 11.79 9.93
CA CYS A 53 11.18 11.38 10.22
C CYS A 53 11.30 10.52 11.50
N ILE A 54 10.31 9.65 11.74
CA ILE A 54 10.26 8.82 12.95
C ILE A 54 11.43 7.85 12.96
N GLU A 55 12.30 7.97 13.96
CA GLU A 55 13.42 7.07 14.14
C GLU A 55 12.96 5.60 14.21
N GLY A 56 13.63 4.72 13.47
CA GLY A 56 13.29 3.29 13.39
C GLY A 56 12.19 2.96 12.37
N VAL A 57 11.59 3.97 11.75
CA VAL A 57 10.58 3.81 10.68
C VAL A 57 11.18 4.28 9.36
N GLU A 58 10.97 3.51 8.29
CA GLU A 58 11.44 3.84 6.96
C GLU A 58 10.27 3.70 5.97
N MET A 59 9.75 4.81 5.45
CA MET A 59 8.71 4.77 4.42
C MET A 59 9.34 4.52 3.05
N LYS A 60 9.72 3.26 2.82
CA LYS A 60 10.37 2.82 1.58
C LYS A 60 9.39 2.21 0.60
N TYR A 61 8.45 1.39 1.07
CA TYR A 61 7.56 0.62 0.20
C TYR A 61 6.12 1.13 0.25
N LEU A 62 5.57 1.44 -0.91
CA LEU A 62 4.16 1.71 -1.10
C LEU A 62 3.57 0.57 -1.93
N SER A 63 2.98 -0.40 -1.20
CA SER A 63 2.44 -1.63 -1.77
C SER A 63 0.96 -1.47 -2.09
N MET A 64 0.64 -1.24 -3.36
CA MET A 64 -0.75 -1.10 -3.81
C MET A 64 -0.87 -1.50 -5.28
N GLY A 65 -2.07 -1.90 -5.69
CA GLY A 65 -2.34 -2.43 -7.02
C GLY A 65 -2.17 -3.94 -7.13
N MET A 66 -3.20 -4.57 -7.70
CA MET A 66 -3.26 -5.99 -7.99
C MET A 66 -3.36 -6.22 -9.51
N SER A 67 -3.62 -7.46 -9.93
CA SER A 67 -3.67 -7.84 -11.35
C SER A 67 -4.52 -6.90 -12.23
N ASP A 68 -5.64 -6.40 -11.72
CA ASP A 68 -6.58 -5.51 -12.44
C ASP A 68 -6.27 -4.01 -12.30
N SER A 69 -5.54 -3.62 -11.26
CA SER A 69 -5.43 -2.24 -10.77
C SER A 69 -3.99 -1.70 -10.74
N TYR A 70 -3.00 -2.53 -11.08
CA TYR A 70 -1.58 -2.17 -11.01
C TYR A 70 -1.21 -0.94 -11.84
N ARG A 71 -1.90 -0.67 -12.96
CA ARG A 71 -1.64 0.51 -13.79
C ARG A 71 -1.99 1.80 -13.05
N VAL A 72 -3.22 1.88 -12.53
CA VAL A 72 -3.71 2.99 -11.72
C VAL A 72 -2.85 3.16 -10.46
N ALA A 73 -2.44 2.06 -9.83
CA ALA A 73 -1.55 2.09 -8.68
C ALA A 73 -0.16 2.66 -8.99
N ILE A 74 0.46 2.28 -10.13
CA ILE A 74 1.74 2.83 -10.57
C ILE A 74 1.63 4.32 -10.82
N GLU A 75 0.57 4.76 -11.49
CA GLU A 75 0.30 6.19 -11.73
C GLU A 75 0.14 6.98 -10.42
N ALA A 76 -0.46 6.36 -9.41
CA ALA A 76 -0.58 6.93 -8.05
C ALA A 76 0.70 6.80 -7.19
N GLY A 77 1.79 6.26 -7.75
CA GLY A 77 3.10 6.21 -7.09
C GLY A 77 3.43 4.92 -6.35
N ALA A 78 2.75 3.80 -6.63
CA ALA A 78 3.12 2.51 -6.09
C ALA A 78 4.53 2.10 -6.53
N ASN A 79 5.30 1.51 -5.62
CA ASN A 79 6.61 0.92 -5.95
C ASN A 79 6.68 -0.59 -5.66
N VAL A 80 5.61 -1.16 -5.12
CA VAL A 80 5.39 -2.60 -5.03
C VAL A 80 3.98 -2.89 -5.53
N ILE A 81 3.88 -3.69 -6.59
CA ILE A 81 2.61 -4.20 -7.15
C ILE A 81 2.50 -5.70 -6.89
N ARG A 82 1.27 -6.22 -6.79
CA ARG A 82 1.01 -7.61 -6.40
C ARG A 82 0.25 -8.34 -7.50
N ILE A 83 0.95 -9.03 -8.39
CA ILE A 83 0.34 -9.65 -9.58
C ILE A 83 0.23 -11.16 -9.41
N GLY A 84 -1.01 -11.67 -9.46
CA GLY A 84 -1.32 -13.10 -9.38
C GLY A 84 -1.83 -13.62 -10.71
N THR A 85 -3.15 -13.50 -10.94
CA THR A 85 -3.87 -14.02 -12.12
C THR A 85 -3.24 -13.61 -13.46
N LYS A 86 -2.68 -12.40 -13.59
CA LYS A 86 -2.02 -12.00 -14.84
C LYS A 86 -0.69 -12.72 -15.11
N ILE A 87 -0.02 -13.25 -14.08
CA ILE A 87 1.22 -14.03 -14.23
C ILE A 87 0.89 -15.53 -14.32
N PHE A 88 0.04 -16.03 -13.41
CA PHE A 88 -0.18 -17.46 -13.23
C PHE A 88 -1.47 -17.99 -13.88
N GLY A 89 -2.31 -17.12 -14.45
CA GLY A 89 -3.61 -17.49 -14.98
C GLY A 89 -4.68 -17.70 -13.89
N GLN A 90 -5.83 -18.21 -14.31
CA GLN A 90 -6.91 -18.59 -13.40
C GLN A 90 -6.51 -19.82 -12.58
N ARG A 91 -7.01 -19.93 -11.35
CA ARG A 91 -6.82 -21.16 -10.57
C ARG A 91 -7.54 -22.31 -11.30
N PRO A 92 -6.93 -23.50 -11.39
CA PRO A 92 -7.64 -24.68 -11.88
C PRO A 92 -8.90 -24.90 -11.06
N GLN A 93 -10.01 -25.21 -11.73
CA GLN A 93 -11.20 -25.69 -11.05
C GLN A 93 -10.87 -27.08 -10.48
N GLN A 94 -11.03 -27.23 -9.16
CA GLN A 94 -10.96 -28.53 -8.48
C GLN A 94 -12.28 -29.27 -8.61
#